data_AF-A0A2V6BH87-F1
#
_entry.id   AF-A0A2V6BH87-F1
#
_cell.length_a   1.000
_cell.length_b   1.000
_cell.length_c   1.000
_cell.angle_alpha   90.00
_cell.angle_beta   90.00
_cell.angle_gamma   90.00
#
_symmetry.space_group_name_H-M   'P 1'
#
loop_
_entity.id
_entity.type
_entity.pdbx_description
1 polymer ?
#
loop_
_entity_poly.entity_id
_entity_poly.type
_entity_poly.pdbx_seq_one_letter_code
_entity_poly.pdbx_strand_id
1 'polypeptide(L)'
;EYEFPFGRQELEGVAYRTDYDLQQHIKASGKPLDYFDEETKERFVPHVVEPSAGVDRTVLALICDAYDEDTAPDEKGKMETRIVMRFHPRMAPIKCAIFPLLRNKEALVAKAREVQALLRPHMNVFYDEGGAIGRRYRRQDEIGTPFAVTIDFETLGEKGEELRDTVTLRDRDSMKQERVAIKDLPHLIPSKIR
;
A
#
# COMPACT_ATOMS: atom_id res chain seq x y z
N GLU A 1 19.20 -5.59 -11.05
CA GLU A 1 18.51 -5.28 -12.34
C GLU A 1 17.05 -5.74 -12.26
N TYR A 2 16.18 -5.23 -13.13
CA TYR A 2 14.77 -5.61 -13.23
C TYR A 2 14.33 -5.73 -14.70
N GLU A 3 13.43 -6.65 -14.99
CA GLU A 3 12.87 -6.92 -16.32
C GLU A 3 11.62 -6.04 -16.55
N PHE A 4 11.79 -4.85 -17.11
CA PHE A 4 10.65 -3.98 -17.43
C PHE A 4 9.94 -4.45 -18.71
N PRO A 5 8.68 -4.03 -18.95
CA PRO A 5 7.97 -4.31 -20.22
C PRO A 5 8.69 -3.81 -21.48
N PHE A 6 9.64 -2.88 -21.33
CA PHE A 6 10.46 -2.31 -22.41
C PHE A 6 11.94 -2.75 -22.34
N GLY A 7 12.26 -3.77 -21.55
CA GLY A 7 13.59 -4.38 -21.47
C GLY A 7 14.24 -4.33 -20.09
N ARG A 8 15.31 -5.10 -19.92
CA ARG A 8 16.05 -5.21 -18.67
C ARG A 8 16.86 -3.94 -18.39
N GLN A 9 16.74 -3.38 -17.19
CA GLN A 9 17.49 -2.21 -16.75
C GLN A 9 18.05 -2.34 -15.33
N GLU A 10 19.08 -1.54 -15.05
CA GLU A 10 19.69 -1.46 -13.73
C GLU A 10 18.78 -0.76 -12.72
N LEU A 11 18.62 -1.38 -11.55
CA LEU A 11 17.79 -0.89 -10.45
C LEU A 11 18.63 -0.46 -9.24
N GLU A 12 19.68 -1.22 -8.94
CA GLU A 12 20.65 -0.96 -7.87
C GLU A 12 22.03 -1.38 -8.37
N GLY A 13 23.03 -0.56 -8.06
CA GLY A 13 24.44 -0.86 -8.21
C GLY A 13 25.10 -1.01 -6.84
N VAL A 14 25.97 -2.00 -6.68
CA VAL A 14 26.74 -2.21 -5.44
C VAL A 14 28.23 -2.14 -5.81
N ALA A 15 28.90 -1.10 -5.32
CA ALA A 15 30.31 -0.87 -5.59
C ALA A 15 31.16 -1.12 -4.35
N TYR A 16 32.25 -1.88 -4.51
CA TYR A 16 33.30 -1.98 -3.51
C TYR A 16 34.44 -1.02 -3.88
N ARG A 17 34.54 0.08 -3.14
CA ARG A 17 35.41 1.23 -3.47
C ARG A 17 36.71 1.25 -2.68
N THR A 18 36.95 0.18 -1.91
CA THR A 18 38.08 0.05 -0.97
C THR A 18 38.19 1.30 -0.09
N ASP A 19 39.40 1.71 0.27
CA ASP A 19 39.68 2.89 1.08
C ASP A 19 39.80 4.20 0.28
N TYR A 20 39.58 4.19 -1.04
CA TYR A 20 39.87 5.33 -1.92
C TYR A 20 39.18 6.61 -1.45
N ASP A 21 37.87 6.56 -1.21
CA ASP A 21 37.08 7.74 -0.86
C ASP A 21 37.53 8.35 0.47
N LEU A 22 37.76 7.51 1.48
CA LEU A 22 38.24 7.96 2.79
C LEU A 22 39.65 8.53 2.70
N GLN A 23 40.54 7.91 1.91
CA GLN A 23 41.88 8.47 1.68
C GLN A 23 41.84 9.86 1.05
N GLN A 24 40.95 10.10 0.08
CA GLN A 24 40.81 11.44 -0.52
C GLN A 24 40.29 12.46 0.50
N HIS A 25 39.31 12.09 1.33
CA HIS A 25 38.82 12.94 2.41
C HIS A 25 39.89 13.28 3.44
N ILE A 26 40.72 12.31 3.86
CA ILE A 26 41.84 12.54 4.77
C ILE A 26 42.83 13.54 4.15
N LYS A 27 43.22 13.33 2.89
CA LYS A 27 44.17 14.21 2.18
C LYS A 27 43.66 15.65 2.06
N ALA A 28 42.39 15.83 1.74
CA ALA A 28 41.80 17.17 1.55
C ALA A 28 41.50 17.89 2.87
N SER A 29 41.08 17.15 3.91
CA SER A 29 40.67 17.74 5.19
C SER A 29 41.79 17.83 6.23
N GLY A 30 42.87 17.06 6.07
CA GLY A 30 43.93 16.91 7.06
C GLY A 30 43.51 16.18 8.35
N LYS A 31 42.27 15.67 8.42
CA LYS A 31 41.74 14.97 9.59
C LYS A 31 41.84 13.44 9.41
N PRO A 32 42.27 12.69 10.43
CA PRO A 32 42.28 11.24 10.38
C PRO A 32 40.85 10.68 10.32
N LEU A 33 40.66 9.65 9.48
CA LEU A 33 39.45 8.82 9.39
C LEU A 33 39.78 7.33 9.52
N ASP A 34 40.96 7.00 10.07
CA ASP A 34 41.34 5.65 10.41
C ASP A 34 40.62 5.15 11.68
N TYR A 35 40.28 3.87 11.68
CA TYR A 35 39.68 3.17 12.80
C TYR A 35 40.75 2.35 13.52
N PHE A 36 40.73 2.38 14.85
CA PHE A 36 41.57 1.52 15.69
C PHE A 36 40.75 0.29 16.09
N ASP A 37 41.22 -0.88 15.67
CA ASP A 37 40.60 -2.15 16.04
C ASP A 37 41.19 -2.69 17.34
N GLU A 38 40.33 -2.92 18.32
CA GLU A 38 40.74 -3.40 19.63
C GLU A 38 41.20 -4.87 19.63
N GLU A 39 40.76 -5.69 18.68
CA GLU A 39 41.13 -7.10 18.61
C GLU A 39 42.52 -7.26 18.00
N THR A 40 42.75 -6.65 16.84
CA THR A 40 44.04 -6.69 16.14
C THR A 40 45.07 -5.71 16.68
N LYS A 41 44.64 -4.69 17.45
CA LYS A 41 45.46 -3.57 17.94
C LYS A 41 46.11 -2.75 16.82
N GLU A 42 45.49 -2.72 15.64
CA GLU A 42 45.98 -1.99 14.47
C GLU A 42 45.05 -0.83 14.09
N ARG A 43 45.62 0.17 13.41
CA ARG A 43 44.85 1.25 12.77
C ARG A 43 44.73 0.95 11.28
N PHE A 44 43.54 1.05 10.72
CA PHE A 44 43.32 0.92 9.29
C PHE A 44 42.28 1.92 8.78
N VAL A 45 42.33 2.22 7.49
CA VAL A 45 41.28 2.98 6.83
C VAL A 45 40.22 2.00 6.36
N PRO A 46 38.96 2.10 6.84
CA PRO A 46 37.94 1.13 6.48
C PRO A 46 37.60 1.20 5.00
N HIS A 47 37.22 0.06 4.44
CA HIS A 47 36.77 0.01 3.06
C HIS A 47 35.32 0.48 2.93
N VAL A 48 35.03 1.18 1.85
CA VAL A 48 33.71 1.70 1.51
C VAL A 48 33.01 0.71 0.59
N VAL A 49 31.82 0.28 1.01
CA VAL A 49 30.83 -0.39 0.16
C VAL A 49 29.73 0.62 -0.10
N GLU A 50 29.49 0.94 -1.36
CA GLU A 50 28.50 1.92 -1.79
C GLU A 50 27.37 1.21 -2.56
N PRO A 51 26.24 0.88 -1.89
CA PRO A 51 25.00 0.56 -2.56
C PRO A 51 24.30 1.84 -3.01
N SER A 52 23.89 1.89 -4.27
CA SER A 52 23.15 3.00 -4.86
C SER A 52 21.91 2.48 -5.57
N ALA A 53 20.74 2.90 -5.11
CA ALA A 53 19.45 2.54 -5.68
C ALA A 53 18.63 3.80 -5.98
N GLY A 54 18.00 3.84 -7.16
CA GLY A 54 17.14 4.94 -7.57
C GLY A 54 15.71 4.74 -7.06
N VAL A 55 15.19 5.69 -6.27
CA VAL A 55 13.80 5.66 -5.79
C VAL A 55 12.81 5.61 -6.95
N ASP A 56 13.01 6.45 -7.97
CA ASP A 56 12.09 6.56 -9.11
C ASP A 56 12.00 5.25 -9.90
N ARG A 57 13.15 4.61 -10.18
CA ARG A 57 13.18 3.33 -10.88
C ARG A 57 12.57 2.20 -10.05
N THR A 58 12.79 2.23 -8.73
CA THR A 58 12.20 1.26 -7.82
C THR A 58 10.68 1.38 -7.80
N VAL A 59 10.15 2.61 -7.73
CA VAL A 59 8.71 2.88 -7.80
C VAL A 59 8.14 2.47 -9.15
N LEU A 60 8.83 2.77 -10.26
CA LEU A 60 8.40 2.32 -11.58
C LEU A 60 8.34 0.79 -11.68
N ALA A 61 9.34 0.09 -11.14
CA ALA A 61 9.36 -1.37 -11.12
C ALA A 61 8.14 -1.92 -10.36
N LEU A 62 7.83 -1.35 -9.18
CA LEU A 62 6.64 -1.74 -8.41
C LEU A 62 5.33 -1.48 -9.16
N ILE A 63 5.22 -0.38 -9.92
CA ILE A 63 4.05 -0.09 -10.75
C ILE A 63 3.93 -1.12 -11.87
N CYS A 64 5.04 -1.41 -12.57
CA CYS A 64 5.04 -2.40 -13.65
C CYS A 64 4.71 -3.81 -13.15
N ASP A 65 5.24 -4.21 -11.99
CA ASP A 65 4.98 -5.52 -11.38
C ASP A 65 3.53 -5.65 -10.88
N ALA A 66 2.96 -4.55 -10.36
CA ALA A 66 1.60 -4.55 -9.84
C ALA A 66 0.52 -4.50 -10.93
N TYR A 67 0.81 -3.98 -12.12
CA TYR A 67 -0.19 -3.86 -13.18
C TYR A 67 -0.69 -5.24 -13.64
N ASP A 68 -1.99 -5.46 -13.58
CA ASP A 68 -2.62 -6.69 -14.06
C ASP A 68 -4.00 -6.39 -14.68
N GLU A 69 -4.43 -7.29 -15.57
CA GLU A 69 -5.73 -7.26 -16.22
C GLU A 69 -6.43 -8.60 -16.05
N ASP A 70 -7.59 -8.61 -15.41
CA ASP A 70 -8.43 -9.81 -15.28
C ASP A 70 -9.87 -9.55 -15.74
N THR A 71 -10.76 -10.53 -15.52
CA THR A 71 -12.18 -10.40 -15.87
C THR A 71 -13.03 -10.41 -14.62
N ALA A 72 -13.97 -9.47 -14.56
CA ALA A 72 -14.86 -9.33 -13.42
C ALA A 72 -16.25 -8.88 -13.88
N PRO A 73 -17.32 -9.35 -13.20
CA PRO A 73 -18.69 -8.99 -13.57
C PRO A 73 -18.95 -7.49 -13.38
N ASP A 74 -19.75 -6.93 -14.28
CA ASP A 74 -20.37 -5.61 -14.15
C ASP A 74 -21.60 -5.66 -13.22
N GLU A 75 -22.29 -4.53 -13.05
CA GLU A 75 -23.50 -4.44 -12.23
C GLU A 75 -24.67 -5.30 -12.75
N LYS A 76 -24.59 -5.80 -13.99
CA LYS A 76 -25.58 -6.64 -14.66
C LYS A 76 -25.12 -8.10 -14.80
N GLY A 77 -23.97 -8.46 -14.22
CA GLY A 77 -23.39 -9.80 -14.28
C GLY A 77 -22.64 -10.14 -15.58
N LYS A 78 -22.45 -9.19 -16.49
CA LYS A 78 -21.66 -9.37 -17.70
C LYS A 78 -20.17 -9.25 -17.37
N MET A 79 -19.36 -10.19 -17.83
CA MET A 79 -17.90 -10.17 -17.62
C MET A 79 -17.27 -9.04 -18.46
N GLU A 80 -16.54 -8.16 -17.79
CA GLU A 80 -15.77 -7.08 -18.40
C GLU A 80 -14.33 -7.10 -17.92
N THR A 81 -13.41 -6.59 -18.75
CA THR A 81 -12.01 -6.42 -18.38
C THR A 81 -11.90 -5.51 -17.16
N ARG A 82 -11.09 -5.92 -16.19
CA ARG A 82 -10.75 -5.18 -14.99
C ARG A 82 -9.26 -4.87 -15.02
N ILE A 83 -8.93 -3.60 -15.00
CA ILE A 83 -7.57 -3.17 -14.69
C ILE A 83 -7.44 -3.16 -13.16
N VAL A 84 -6.38 -3.78 -12.65
CA VAL A 84 -6.11 -3.84 -11.22
C VAL A 84 -4.62 -3.64 -10.95
N MET A 85 -4.29 -2.78 -9.98
CA MET A 85 -2.92 -2.63 -9.49
C MET A 85 -2.75 -3.51 -8.26
N ARG A 86 -2.16 -4.69 -8.43
CA ARG A 86 -1.89 -5.68 -7.37
C ARG A 86 -0.69 -5.33 -6.51
N PHE A 87 -0.61 -4.09 -6.04
CA PHE A 87 0.39 -3.72 -5.05
C PHE A 87 0.28 -4.64 -3.84
N HIS A 88 1.42 -5.16 -3.37
CA HIS A 88 1.46 -5.77 -2.04
C HIS A 88 0.82 -4.80 -1.03
N PRO A 89 -0.02 -5.25 -0.08
CA PRO A 89 -0.73 -4.34 0.84
C PRO A 89 0.17 -3.33 1.57
N ARG A 90 1.43 -3.70 1.84
CA ARG A 90 2.47 -2.80 2.42
C ARG A 90 2.87 -1.66 1.48
N MET A 91 2.86 -1.89 0.18
CA MET A 91 3.28 -0.93 -0.85
C MET A 91 2.12 -0.08 -1.39
N ALA A 92 0.88 -0.54 -1.27
CA ALA A 92 -0.28 0.20 -1.75
C ALA A 92 -0.37 1.62 -1.15
N PRO A 93 -0.58 2.69 -1.95
CA PRO A 93 -0.56 4.07 -1.45
C PRO A 93 -1.73 4.38 -0.50
N ILE A 94 -2.89 3.79 -0.79
CA ILE A 94 -4.10 3.81 0.04
C ILE A 94 -4.32 2.39 0.55
N LYS A 95 -4.61 2.24 1.84
CA LYS A 95 -4.78 0.93 2.49
C LYS A 95 -6.23 0.50 2.53
N CYS A 96 -7.14 1.44 2.76
CA CYS A 96 -8.56 1.16 2.85
C CYS A 96 -9.38 2.28 2.20
N ALA A 97 -10.35 1.93 1.37
CA ALA A 97 -11.38 2.86 0.89
C ALA A 97 -12.67 2.70 1.70
N ILE A 98 -13.44 3.77 1.88
CA ILE A 98 -14.66 3.77 2.69
C ILE A 98 -15.80 4.41 1.91
N PHE A 99 -16.92 3.70 1.84
CA PHE A 99 -18.05 4.01 0.97
C PHE A 99 -19.39 3.91 1.71
N PRO A 100 -20.20 4.99 1.75
CA PRO A 100 -21.62 4.83 2.06
C PRO A 100 -22.35 4.20 0.85
N LEU A 101 -23.23 3.24 1.09
CA LEU A 101 -24.00 2.59 0.02
C LEU A 101 -24.81 3.61 -0.77
N LEU A 102 -25.48 4.53 -0.05
CA LEU A 102 -26.24 5.64 -0.62
C LEU A 102 -25.78 6.98 -0.05
N ARG A 103 -25.42 7.91 -0.95
CA ARG A 103 -25.01 9.27 -0.58
C ARG A 103 -26.16 10.15 -0.07
N ASN A 104 -27.39 9.88 -0.48
CA ASN A 104 -28.57 10.67 -0.13
C ASN A 104 -29.17 10.29 1.23
N LYS A 105 -28.58 9.31 1.93
CA LYS A 105 -29.00 8.91 3.27
C LYS A 105 -27.95 9.36 4.27
N GLU A 106 -28.25 10.45 4.97
CA GLU A 106 -27.31 11.12 5.89
C GLU A 106 -26.76 10.18 6.96
N ALA A 107 -27.57 9.26 7.48
CA ALA A 107 -27.12 8.28 8.47
C ALA A 107 -26.00 7.35 7.96
N LEU A 108 -26.05 6.92 6.69
CA LEU A 108 -24.99 6.10 6.09
C LEU A 108 -23.71 6.90 5.87
N VAL A 109 -23.86 8.14 5.39
CA VAL A 109 -22.74 9.07 5.18
C VAL A 109 -22.05 9.37 6.50
N ALA A 110 -22.82 9.72 7.54
CA ALA A 110 -22.29 9.99 8.88
C ALA A 110 -21.54 8.79 9.44
N LYS A 111 -22.12 7.58 9.33
CA LYS A 111 -21.46 6.36 9.80
C LYS A 111 -20.19 6.02 9.00
N ALA A 112 -20.18 6.26 7.69
CA ALA A 112 -18.99 6.10 6.85
C ALA A 112 -17.87 7.08 7.27
N ARG A 113 -18.21 8.33 7.62
CA ARG A 113 -17.26 9.31 8.16
C ARG A 113 -16.73 8.93 9.53
N GLU A 114 -17.56 8.33 10.39
CA GLU A 114 -17.15 7.79 11.68
C GLU A 114 -16.11 6.67 11.51
N VAL A 115 -16.39 5.68 10.63
CA VAL A 115 -15.44 4.60 10.30
C VAL A 115 -14.16 5.17 9.68
N GLN A 116 -14.26 6.21 8.86
CA GLN A 116 -13.11 6.92 8.33
C GLN A 116 -12.25 7.52 9.44
N ALA A 117 -12.84 8.24 10.38
CA ALA A 117 -12.13 8.83 11.51
C ALA A 117 -11.49 7.75 12.39
N LEU A 118 -12.15 6.61 12.58
CA LEU A 118 -11.64 5.46 13.32
C LEU A 118 -10.36 4.86 12.69
N LEU A 119 -10.30 4.75 11.36
CA LEU A 119 -9.19 4.07 10.68
C LEU A 119 -8.00 4.97 10.33
N ARG A 120 -8.22 6.27 10.14
CA ARG A 120 -7.15 7.24 9.76
C ARG A 120 -5.93 7.24 10.68
N PRO A 121 -6.03 7.07 12.01
CA PRO A 121 -4.86 7.01 12.88
C PRO A 121 -3.93 5.81 12.61
N HIS A 122 -4.43 4.77 11.94
CA HIS A 122 -3.73 3.50 11.76
C HIS A 122 -3.21 3.30 10.34
N MET A 123 -3.79 3.98 9.34
CA MET A 123 -3.46 3.75 7.92
C MET A 123 -3.95 4.88 7.00
N ASN A 124 -3.43 4.90 5.77
CA ASN A 124 -3.96 5.78 4.71
C ASN A 124 -5.34 5.30 4.25
N VAL A 125 -6.33 6.18 4.39
CA VAL A 125 -7.74 5.88 4.09
C VAL A 125 -8.28 6.85 3.04
N PHE A 126 -9.02 6.31 2.08
CA PHE A 126 -9.75 7.09 1.06
C PHE A 126 -11.26 7.04 1.32
N TYR A 127 -11.97 8.13 1.04
CA TYR A 127 -13.42 8.23 1.20
C TYR A 127 -14.07 8.64 -0.11
N ASP A 128 -15.16 7.98 -0.49
CA ASP A 128 -15.89 8.31 -1.72
C ASP A 128 -17.39 7.95 -1.64
N GLU A 129 -18.23 8.86 -2.11
CA GLU A 129 -19.69 8.72 -2.20
C GLU A 129 -20.22 8.99 -3.63
N GLY A 130 -19.32 9.13 -4.59
CA GLY A 130 -19.62 9.42 -5.99
C GLY A 130 -19.93 8.18 -6.82
N GLY A 131 -21.12 8.15 -7.42
CA GLY A 131 -21.53 7.08 -8.33
C GLY A 131 -21.90 5.77 -7.63
N ALA A 132 -22.15 4.75 -8.43
CA ALA A 132 -22.55 3.43 -7.94
C ALA A 132 -21.38 2.71 -7.24
N ILE A 133 -21.69 1.78 -6.34
CA ILE A 133 -20.68 1.09 -5.52
C ILE A 133 -19.71 0.27 -6.36
N GLY A 134 -20.20 -0.37 -7.44
CA GLY A 134 -19.34 -1.12 -8.37
C GLY A 134 -18.27 -0.21 -9.01
N ARG A 135 -18.67 0.97 -9.47
CA ARG A 135 -17.73 1.98 -10.01
C ARG A 135 -16.71 2.47 -8.99
N ARG A 136 -17.09 2.55 -7.71
CA ARG A 136 -16.17 2.91 -6.62
C ARG A 136 -15.14 1.81 -6.38
N TYR A 137 -15.55 0.54 -6.36
CA TYR A 137 -14.60 -0.58 -6.28
C TYR A 137 -13.63 -0.59 -7.47
N ARG A 138 -14.12 -0.38 -8.71
CA ARG A 138 -13.25 -0.34 -9.90
C ARG A 138 -12.16 0.74 -9.80
N ARG A 139 -12.51 1.96 -9.40
CA ARG A 139 -11.53 3.04 -9.16
C ARG A 139 -10.46 2.65 -8.13
N GLN A 140 -10.83 1.88 -7.12
CA GLN A 140 -9.90 1.45 -6.08
C GLN A 140 -9.03 0.29 -6.52
N ASP A 141 -9.58 -0.64 -7.30
CA ASP A 141 -8.84 -1.73 -7.93
C ASP A 141 -7.77 -1.13 -8.87
N GLU A 142 -8.12 -0.12 -9.67
CA GLU A 142 -7.22 0.60 -10.60
C GLU A 142 -6.06 1.35 -9.94
N ILE A 143 -6.21 1.80 -8.68
CA ILE A 143 -5.14 2.46 -7.93
C ILE A 143 -4.50 1.55 -6.87
N GLY A 144 -4.97 0.30 -6.80
CA GLY A 144 -4.40 -0.77 -6.00
C GLY A 144 -4.68 -0.72 -4.52
N THR A 145 -5.76 -0.08 -4.11
CA THR A 145 -6.22 -0.10 -2.71
C THR A 145 -6.65 -1.53 -2.33
N PRO A 146 -6.02 -2.18 -1.34
CA PRO A 146 -6.25 -3.60 -1.07
C PRO A 146 -7.61 -3.89 -0.42
N PHE A 147 -8.14 -2.94 0.36
CA PHE A 147 -9.39 -3.12 1.10
C PHE A 147 -10.40 -2.03 0.81
N ALA A 148 -11.68 -2.39 0.70
CA ALA A 148 -12.78 -1.45 0.65
C ALA A 148 -13.85 -1.80 1.68
N VAL A 149 -14.30 -0.80 2.44
CA VAL A 149 -15.32 -0.92 3.47
C VAL A 149 -16.58 -0.22 3.00
N THR A 150 -17.69 -0.94 3.00
CA THR A 150 -19.00 -0.43 2.58
C THR A 150 -19.97 -0.41 3.75
N ILE A 151 -20.60 0.75 3.93
CA ILE A 151 -21.58 1.04 4.97
C ILE A 151 -22.96 0.99 4.34
N ASP A 152 -23.78 0.05 4.76
CA ASP A 152 -25.10 -0.24 4.22
C ASP A 152 -26.21 -0.16 5.27
N PHE A 153 -27.45 -0.39 4.87
CA PHE A 153 -28.61 -0.34 5.76
C PHE A 153 -28.54 -1.33 6.92
N GLU A 154 -27.89 -2.49 6.71
CA GLU A 154 -27.68 -3.49 7.75
C GLU A 154 -26.73 -2.96 8.83
N THR A 155 -25.75 -2.12 8.45
CA THR A 155 -24.87 -1.43 9.41
C THR A 155 -25.66 -0.59 10.42
N LEU A 156 -26.78 0.00 9.99
CA LEU A 156 -27.67 0.82 10.81
C LEU A 156 -28.69 -0.01 11.63
N GLY A 157 -28.75 -1.32 11.40
CA GLY A 157 -29.71 -2.22 12.06
C GLY A 157 -31.12 -2.21 11.45
N GLU A 158 -31.30 -1.75 10.22
CA GLU A 158 -32.65 -1.63 9.60
C GLU A 158 -33.32 -2.99 9.33
N LYS A 159 -32.54 -4.07 9.18
CA LYS A 159 -33.06 -5.42 8.92
C LYS A 159 -33.01 -6.36 10.13
N GLY A 160 -32.44 -5.91 11.26
CA GLY A 160 -32.19 -6.74 12.44
C GLY A 160 -31.03 -6.19 13.26
N GLU A 161 -31.04 -6.43 14.57
CA GLU A 161 -29.97 -5.97 15.47
C GLU A 161 -28.68 -6.79 15.29
N GLU A 162 -28.75 -8.01 14.74
CA GLU A 162 -27.59 -8.88 14.60
C GLU A 162 -26.45 -8.32 13.72
N LEU A 163 -26.80 -7.48 12.73
CA LEU A 163 -25.84 -6.89 11.78
C LEU A 163 -25.55 -5.41 12.08
N ARG A 164 -26.08 -4.87 13.17
CA ARG A 164 -25.80 -3.50 13.59
C ARG A 164 -24.31 -3.33 13.88
N ASP A 165 -23.74 -2.19 13.49
CA ASP A 165 -22.32 -1.87 13.67
C ASP A 165 -21.35 -2.89 13.04
N THR A 166 -21.84 -3.61 12.03
CA THR A 166 -21.01 -4.42 11.13
C THR A 166 -20.99 -3.80 9.74
N VAL A 167 -19.88 -3.98 9.01
CA VAL A 167 -19.67 -3.45 7.67
C VAL A 167 -19.22 -4.54 6.73
N THR A 168 -19.39 -4.30 5.44
CA THR A 168 -18.89 -5.18 4.39
C THR A 168 -17.46 -4.79 4.05
N LEU A 169 -16.51 -5.70 4.31
CA LEU A 169 -15.11 -5.57 3.94
C LEU A 169 -14.86 -6.37 2.67
N ARG A 170 -14.38 -5.71 1.62
CA ARG A 170 -14.01 -6.31 0.34
C ARG A 170 -12.51 -6.36 0.18
N ASP A 171 -12.01 -7.51 -0.28
CA ASP A 171 -10.63 -7.73 -0.71
C ASP A 171 -10.48 -7.46 -2.22
N ARG A 172 -9.46 -6.69 -2.61
CA ARG A 172 -9.18 -6.32 -4.01
C ARG A 172 -8.93 -7.52 -4.91
N ASP A 173 -8.04 -8.41 -4.47
CA ASP A 173 -7.47 -9.44 -5.31
C ASP A 173 -8.47 -10.58 -5.55
N SER A 174 -9.10 -11.06 -4.48
CA SER A 174 -10.09 -12.15 -4.52
C SER A 174 -11.51 -11.67 -4.81
N MET A 175 -11.77 -10.37 -4.73
CA MET A 175 -13.11 -9.76 -4.81
C MET A 175 -14.10 -10.26 -3.73
N LYS A 176 -13.64 -11.05 -2.76
CA LYS A 176 -14.50 -11.59 -1.69
C LYS A 176 -14.96 -10.48 -0.78
N GLN A 177 -16.21 -10.61 -0.35
CA GLN A 177 -16.84 -9.70 0.60
C GLN A 177 -17.13 -10.48 1.88
N GLU A 178 -16.68 -9.95 3.02
CA GLU A 178 -16.89 -10.51 4.35
C GLU A 178 -17.56 -9.47 5.26
N ARG A 179 -18.41 -9.95 6.17
CA ARG A 179 -19.07 -9.11 7.16
C ARG A 179 -18.22 -9.06 8.42
N VAL A 180 -17.85 -7.87 8.86
CA VAL A 180 -16.95 -7.67 10.01
C VAL A 180 -17.49 -6.58 10.92
N ALA A 181 -17.27 -6.70 12.24
CA ALA A 181 -17.65 -5.65 13.17
C ALA A 181 -16.73 -4.43 13.02
N ILE A 182 -17.30 -3.22 13.10
CA ILE A 182 -16.55 -1.96 12.94
C ILE A 182 -15.40 -1.88 13.96
N LYS A 183 -15.64 -2.33 15.20
CA LYS A 183 -14.67 -2.34 16.29
C LYS A 183 -13.41 -3.16 15.99
N ASP A 184 -13.50 -4.15 15.10
CA ASP A 184 -12.39 -5.06 14.79
C ASP A 184 -11.50 -4.52 13.66
N LEU A 185 -12.01 -3.60 12.83
CA LEU A 185 -11.29 -3.05 11.67
C LEU A 185 -9.91 -2.46 12.01
N PRO A 186 -9.71 -1.69 13.11
CA PRO A 186 -8.41 -1.12 13.45
C PRO A 186 -7.32 -2.16 13.74
N HIS A 187 -7.70 -3.41 14.04
CA HIS A 187 -6.76 -4.51 14.28
C HIS A 187 -6.69 -5.46 13.09
N LEU A 188 -7.85 -5.79 12.51
CA LEU A 188 -7.98 -6.71 11.39
C LEU A 188 -7.24 -6.20 10.15
N ILE A 189 -7.49 -4.98 9.71
CA ILE A 189 -6.87 -4.48 8.47
C ILE A 189 -5.34 -4.39 8.61
N PRO A 190 -4.75 -3.82 9.69
CA PRO A 190 -3.30 -3.83 9.85
C PRO A 190 -2.68 -5.22 9.91
N SER A 191 -3.37 -6.23 10.48
CA SER A 191 -2.86 -7.61 10.48
C SER A 191 -2.78 -8.21 9.07
N LYS A 192 -3.64 -7.78 8.13
CA LYS A 192 -3.59 -8.20 6.72
C LYS A 192 -2.61 -7.36 5.89
N ILE A 193 -2.11 -6.25 6.43
CA ILE A 193 -1.10 -5.40 5.78
C ILE A 193 0.32 -5.84 6.15
N ARG A 194 0.55 -6.27 7.40
CA ARG A 194 1.90 -6.52 7.95
C ARG A 194 2.63 -7.67 7.27
#